data_AF-A0A3D1KRB0-F1
#
_entry.id   AF-A0A3D1KRB0-F1
#
_cell.length_a   1.000
_cell.length_b   1.000
_cell.length_c   1.000
_cell.angle_alpha   90.00
_cell.angle_beta   90.00
_cell.angle_gamma   90.00
#
_symmetry.space_group_name_H-M   'P 1'
#
loop_
_entity.id
_entity.type
_entity.pdbx_description
1 polymer ?
#
loop_
_entity_poly.entity_id
_entity_poly.type
_entity_poly.pdbx_seq_one_letter_code
_entity_poly.pdbx_strand_id
1 'polypeptide(L)'
;MKEPCPNCFTITTKTEEQRNTLFYLCLSLQLGKFFNKNLVGSVIPFIRIDDVREVLDTALQNYEKNNWELKVQKLMKITTYENNLKDQLKTIAQLKIALLRS
;
A
#
# COMPACT_ATOMS: atom_id res chain seq x y z
N MET A 1 -7.10 -0.67 7.97
CA MET A 1 -8.55 -0.94 7.99
C MET A 1 -8.75 -2.44 8.06
N LYS A 2 -9.63 -2.93 8.95
CA LYS A 2 -10.01 -4.36 9.01
C LYS A 2 -11.35 -4.64 8.32
N GLU A 3 -12.14 -3.59 8.07
CA GLU A 3 -13.47 -3.70 7.49
C GLU A 3 -13.53 -3.04 6.11
N PRO A 4 -14.35 -3.57 5.19
CA PRO A 4 -14.55 -2.99 3.86
C PRO A 4 -15.24 -1.62 3.94
N CYS A 5 -14.81 -0.68 3.09
CA CYS A 5 -15.47 0.61 2.91
C CYS A 5 -16.52 0.58 1.79
N PRO A 6 -17.58 1.41 1.88
CA PRO A 6 -18.46 1.67 0.74
C PRO A 6 -17.67 2.16 -0.47
N ASN A 7 -18.10 1.77 -1.68
CA ASN A 7 -17.49 2.14 -2.96
C ASN A 7 -16.02 1.69 -3.13
N CYS A 8 -15.62 0.62 -2.44
CA CYS A 8 -14.29 0.03 -2.52
C CYS A 8 -14.37 -1.40 -3.10
N PHE A 9 -13.37 -1.80 -3.87
CA PHE A 9 -13.19 -3.21 -4.22
C PHE A 9 -12.52 -3.96 -3.08
N THR A 10 -12.93 -5.23 -2.88
CA THR A 10 -12.37 -6.09 -1.85
C THR A 10 -11.68 -7.29 -2.50
N ILE A 11 -10.54 -7.67 -1.94
CA ILE A 11 -9.81 -8.88 -2.30
C ILE A 11 -9.86 -9.81 -1.09
N THR A 12 -10.34 -11.03 -1.30
CA THR A 12 -10.42 -12.07 -0.26
C THR A 12 -9.34 -13.12 -0.49
N THR A 13 -8.69 -13.55 0.58
CA THR A 13 -7.62 -14.56 0.53
C THR A 13 -7.90 -15.66 1.55
N LYS A 14 -7.31 -16.85 1.34
CA LYS A 14 -7.47 -17.99 2.25
C LYS A 14 -6.53 -17.91 3.45
N THR A 15 -5.32 -17.38 3.25
CA THR A 15 -4.31 -17.26 4.31
C THR A 15 -3.93 -15.80 4.56
N GLU A 16 -3.43 -15.55 5.77
CA GLU A 16 -2.90 -14.23 6.16
C GLU A 16 -1.65 -13.85 5.37
N GLU A 17 -0.82 -14.84 5.03
CA GLU A 17 0.38 -14.64 4.23
C GLU A 17 0.06 -14.17 2.81
N GLN A 18 -0.94 -14.80 2.17
CA GLN A 18 -1.46 -14.35 0.87
C GLN A 18 -2.01 -12.93 0.97
N ARG A 19 -2.76 -12.63 2.04
CA ARG A 19 -3.30 -11.29 2.29
C ARG A 19 -2.19 -10.25 2.36
N ASN A 20 -1.15 -10.52 3.15
CA ASN A 20 -0.04 -9.59 3.35
C ASN A 20 0.74 -9.39 2.04
N THR A 21 1.00 -10.47 1.30
CA THR A 21 1.69 -10.41 0.01
C THR A 21 0.92 -9.57 -1.01
N LEU A 22 -0.38 -9.83 -1.18
CA LEU A 22 -1.25 -9.04 -2.06
C LEU A 22 -1.39 -7.59 -1.60
N PHE A 23 -1.46 -7.34 -0.29
CA PHE A 23 -1.50 -5.99 0.26
C PHE A 23 -0.27 -5.18 -0.13
N TYR A 24 0.94 -5.71 0.09
CA TYR A 24 2.17 -5.02 -0.27
C TYR A 24 2.36 -4.93 -1.80
N LEU A 25 1.89 -5.91 -2.57
CA LEU A 25 1.85 -5.83 -4.02
C LEU A 25 0.98 -4.63 -4.47
N CYS A 26 -0.28 -4.56 -4.03
CA CYS A 26 -1.17 -3.46 -4.36
C CYS A 26 -0.62 -2.11 -3.88
N LEU A 27 -0.03 -2.04 -2.68
CA LEU A 27 0.59 -0.84 -2.15
C LEU A 27 1.73 -0.36 -3.06
N SER A 28 2.60 -1.28 -3.50
CA SER A 28 3.71 -0.94 -4.40
C SER A 28 3.24 -0.46 -5.77
N LEU A 29 2.18 -1.06 -6.32
CA LEU A 29 1.56 -0.62 -7.58
C LEU A 29 0.94 0.77 -7.45
N GLN A 30 0.29 1.06 -6.31
CA GLN A 30 -0.26 2.38 -6.02
C GLN A 30 0.85 3.44 -5.90
N LEU A 31 1.93 3.15 -5.16
CA LEU A 31 3.07 4.04 -5.03
C LEU A 31 3.77 4.29 -6.37
N GLY A 32 3.87 3.25 -7.20
CA GLY A 32 4.39 3.32 -8.56
C GLY A 32 3.43 3.98 -9.56
N LYS A 33 2.25 4.46 -9.12
CA LYS A 33 1.24 5.11 -9.96
C LYS A 33 0.76 4.23 -11.13
N PHE A 34 0.80 2.90 -10.97
CA PHE A 34 0.40 1.96 -12.03
C PHE A 34 -1.09 2.08 -12.36
N PHE A 35 -1.93 2.38 -11.37
CA PHE A 35 -3.37 2.57 -11.57
C PHE A 35 -3.73 3.91 -12.24
N ASN A 36 -2.82 4.90 -12.26
CA ASN A 36 -3.12 6.25 -12.74
C ASN A 36 -3.55 6.29 -14.20
N LYS A 37 -3.03 5.36 -15.03
CA LYS A 37 -3.37 5.29 -16.46
C LYS A 37 -4.81 4.85 -16.71
N ASN A 38 -5.39 4.12 -15.77
CA ASN A 38 -6.74 3.56 -15.85
C ASN A 38 -7.76 4.36 -15.03
N LEU A 39 -7.34 5.49 -14.43
CA LEU A 39 -8.27 6.38 -13.76
C LEU A 39 -9.14 7.10 -14.80
N VAL A 40 -10.45 7.04 -14.59
CA VAL A 40 -11.47 7.67 -15.41
C VAL A 40 -12.30 8.64 -14.58
N GLY A 41 -13.01 9.55 -15.24
CA GLY A 41 -13.79 10.59 -14.58
C GLY A 41 -13.02 11.92 -14.48
N SER A 42 -13.74 13.02 -14.66
CA SER A 42 -13.15 14.36 -14.70
C SER A 42 -13.11 15.03 -13.33
N VAL A 43 -14.27 15.11 -12.67
CA VAL A 43 -14.41 15.80 -11.38
C VAL A 43 -14.00 14.88 -10.23
N ILE A 44 -14.37 13.59 -10.30
CA ILE A 44 -14.04 12.57 -9.31
C ILE A 44 -13.39 11.40 -10.05
N PRO A 45 -12.06 11.25 -9.99
CA PRO A 45 -11.38 10.10 -10.58
C PRO A 45 -11.75 8.80 -9.87
N PHE A 46 -12.08 7.77 -10.65
CA PHE A 46 -12.33 6.40 -10.17
C PHE A 46 -11.70 5.38 -11.12
N ILE A 47 -11.59 4.14 -10.66
CA ILE A 47 -11.09 3.02 -11.46
C ILE A 47 -12.17 1.94 -11.53
N ARG A 48 -12.30 1.28 -12.69
CA ARG A 48 -13.26 0.17 -12.83
C ARG A 48 -12.64 -1.12 -12.33
N ILE A 49 -13.49 -2.07 -11.95
CA ILE A 49 -13.01 -3.34 -11.39
C ILE A 49 -12.19 -4.14 -12.41
N ASP A 50 -12.53 -4.05 -13.70
CA ASP A 50 -11.83 -4.78 -14.75
C ASP A 50 -10.43 -4.19 -15.01
N ASP A 51 -10.29 -2.87 -14.96
CA ASP A 51 -8.97 -2.21 -15.01
C ASP A 51 -8.08 -2.63 -13.83
N VAL A 52 -8.66 -2.73 -12.63
CA VAL A 52 -7.92 -3.21 -11.45
C VAL A 52 -7.47 -4.65 -11.64
N ARG A 53 -8.35 -5.52 -12.16
CA ARG A 53 -8.00 -6.93 -12.45
C ARG A 53 -6.87 -7.02 -13.46
N GLU A 54 -6.94 -6.28 -14.56
CA GLU A 54 -5.90 -6.31 -15.60
C GLU A 54 -4.52 -5.91 -15.06
N VAL A 55 -4.45 -4.83 -14.27
CA VAL A 55 -3.20 -4.39 -13.65
C VAL A 55 -2.69 -5.45 -12.67
N LEU A 56 -3.58 -6.06 -11.88
CA LEU A 56 -3.20 -7.05 -10.88
C LEU A 56 -2.74 -8.37 -11.52
N ASP A 57 -3.44 -8.85 -12.55
CA ASP A 57 -3.08 -10.06 -13.30
C ASP A 57 -1.73 -9.87 -14.00
N THR A 58 -1.50 -8.71 -14.62
CA THR A 58 -0.21 -8.34 -15.20
C THR A 58 0.89 -8.31 -14.15
N ALA A 59 0.60 -7.76 -12.97
CA ALA A 59 1.55 -7.72 -11.86
C ALA A 59 1.87 -9.11 -11.33
N LEU A 60 0.88 -10.00 -11.21
CA LEU A 60 1.05 -11.39 -10.77
C LEU A 60 1.83 -12.22 -11.78
N GLN A 61 1.59 -12.07 -13.09
CA GLN A 61 2.40 -12.74 -14.11
C GLN A 61 3.87 -12.28 -14.08
N ASN A 62 4.09 -10.99 -13.81
CA ASN A 62 5.45 -10.45 -13.65
C ASN A 62 6.09 -10.84 -12.31
N TYR A 63 5.27 -11.11 -11.29
CA TYR A 63 5.72 -11.54 -9.97
C TYR A 63 6.55 -12.82 -10.06
N GLU A 64 6.04 -13.82 -10.79
CA GLU A 64 6.71 -15.11 -10.97
C GLU A 64 8.01 -15.01 -11.79
N LYS A 65 8.11 -14.02 -12.70
CA LYS A 65 9.28 -13.89 -13.60
C LYS A 65 10.47 -13.13 -13.01
N ASN A 66 10.25 -12.17 -12.10
CA ASN A 66 11.24 -11.12 -11.80
C ASN A 66 11.66 -11.00 -10.32
N ASN A 67 11.59 -12.07 -9.53
CA ASN A 67 12.01 -12.07 -8.11
C ASN A 67 11.33 -10.95 -7.29
N TRP A 68 10.06 -10.70 -7.57
CA TRP A 68 9.31 -9.60 -6.97
C TRP A 68 9.13 -9.76 -5.46
N GLU A 69 9.10 -11.00 -4.96
CA GLU A 69 9.06 -11.31 -3.53
C GLU A 69 10.18 -10.59 -2.75
N LEU A 70 11.41 -10.61 -3.28
CA LEU A 70 12.55 -9.91 -2.67
C LEU A 70 12.33 -8.39 -2.65
N LYS A 71 11.73 -7.82 -3.71
CA LYS A 71 11.40 -6.40 -3.78
C LYS A 71 10.33 -6.03 -2.76
N VAL A 72 9.28 -6.84 -2.63
CA VAL A 72 8.22 -6.68 -1.62
C VAL A 72 8.80 -6.74 -0.21
N GLN A 73 9.66 -7.72 0.09
CA GLN A 73 10.31 -7.81 1.41
C GLN A 73 11.17 -6.58 1.71
N LYS A 74 11.93 -6.07 0.72
CA LYS A 74 12.71 -4.83 0.88
C LYS A 74 11.80 -3.63 1.14
N LEU A 75 10.70 -3.51 0.38
CA LEU A 75 9.74 -2.42 0.53
C LEU A 75 9.05 -2.46 1.91
N MET A 76 8.75 -3.65 2.40
CA MET A 76 8.19 -3.87 3.73
C MET A 76 9.17 -3.41 4.81
N LYS A 77 10.46 -3.76 4.71
CA LYS A 77 11.50 -3.27 5.64
C LYS A 77 11.59 -1.74 5.61
N ILE A 78 11.62 -1.14 4.41
CA ILE A 78 11.66 0.32 4.26
C ILE A 78 10.46 0.98 4.94
N THR A 79 9.26 0.44 4.73
CA THR A 79 8.02 0.96 5.34
C THR A 79 8.08 0.91 6.86
N THR A 80 8.62 -0.18 7.43
CA THR A 80 8.83 -0.30 8.88
C THR A 80 9.82 0.75 9.40
N TYR A 81 10.93 0.96 8.70
CA TYR A 81 11.89 2.01 9.07
C TYR A 81 11.28 3.40 9.00
N GLU A 82 10.51 3.69 7.95
CA GLU A 82 9.81 4.97 7.80
C GLU A 82 8.85 5.24 8.95
N ASN A 83 8.07 4.22 9.36
CA ASN A 83 7.15 4.35 10.50
C ASN A 83 7.90 4.60 11.82
N ASN A 84 9.00 3.88 12.06
CA ASN A 84 9.83 4.10 13.26
C ASN A 84 10.38 5.53 13.31
N LEU A 85 10.83 6.08 12.17
CA LEU A 85 11.30 7.46 12.10
C LEU A 85 10.16 8.47 12.38
N LYS A 86 8.95 8.23 11.87
CA LYS A 86 7.77 9.06 12.18
C LYS A 86 7.43 9.04 13.66
N ASP A 87 7.50 7.87 14.30
CA ASP A 87 7.26 7.73 15.74
C ASP A 87 8.32 8.49 16.55
N GLN A 88 9.58 8.39 16.18
CA GLN A 88 10.67 9.16 16.82
C GLN A 88 10.44 10.67 16.69
N LEU A 89 10.06 11.17 15.51
CA LEU A 89 9.73 12.59 15.31
C LEU A 89 8.55 13.03 16.19
N LYS A 90 7.54 12.18 16.35
CA LYS A 90 6.39 12.43 17.24
C LYS A 90 6.82 12.51 18.70
N THR A 91 7.69 11.60 19.16
CA THR A 91 8.25 11.64 20.52
C THR A 91 9.05 12.92 20.75
N ILE A 92 9.89 13.33 19.80
CA ILE A 92 10.64 14.59 19.88
C ILE A 92 9.69 15.80 20.00
N ALA A 93 8.61 15.83 19.23
CA ALA A 93 7.61 16.90 19.32
C ALA A 93 6.94 16.94 20.71
N GLN A 94 6.62 15.79 21.29
CA GLN A 94 6.06 15.70 22.64
C GLN A 94 7.05 16.18 23.71
N LEU A 95 8.33 15.82 23.59
CA LEU A 95 9.39 16.27 24.49
C LEU A 95 9.53 17.80 24.47
N LYS A 96 9.49 18.43 23.29
CA LYS A 96 9.51 19.89 23.16
C LYS A 96 8.35 20.55 23.91
N ILE A 97 7.14 19.99 23.80
CA ILE A 97 5.96 20.50 24.50
C ILE A 97 6.09 20.33 26.01
N ALA A 98 6.61 19.19 26.48
CA ALA A 98 6.80 18.93 27.91
C ALA A 98 7.78 19.93 28.54
N LEU A 99 8.89 20.24 27.85
CA LEU A 99 9.88 21.23 28.28
C LEU A 99 9.29 22.65 28.39
N LEU A 100 8.37 23.03 27.50
CA LEU A 100 7.74 24.35 27.54
C LEU A 100 6.66 24.48 28.62
N ARG A 101 6.20 23.35 29.19
CA ARG A 101 5.15 23.31 30.22
C ARG A 101 5.72 23.14 31.65
N SER A 102 7.00 22.83 31.78
CA SER A 102 7.76 22.85 33.04
C SER A 102 8.24 24.25 33.36
#